data_AF-C0IQJ3-F1
#
_entry.id   AF-C0IQJ3-F1
#
_cell.length_a   1.000
_cell.length_b   1.000
_cell.length_c   1.000
_cell.angle_alpha   90.00
_cell.angle_beta   90.00
_cell.angle_gamma   90.00
#
_symmetry.space_group_name_H-M   'P 1'
#
loop_
_entity.id
_entity.type
_entity.pdbx_description
1 polymer ?
#
loop_
_entity_poly.entity_id
_entity_poly.type
_entity_poly.pdbx_seq_one_letter_code
_entity_poly.pdbx_strand_id
1 'polypeptide(L)'
;GLNALADAVKVTLGPKGRNVVLEKKWGAPTITNDGVSIAKEIELEDPYEKIGAELVKEVAKKTDDVAGDGTTTATVLAQALVREGLRNVAAGANPLGLKRGIEKAVAAVTERLLSTAKEVETKEQIAATAGISAGDQSIGDLIAEALDKVGNEGVITVEESNTFGLQLELTEGMRFDKGYISGYFVTDAERQEAVLEDP
;
A
#
# COMPACT_ATOMS: atom_id res chain seq x y z
N GLY A 1 0.39 8.25 -22.88
CA GLY A 1 1.26 8.55 -21.72
C GLY A 1 0.52 8.45 -20.42
N LEU A 2 0.35 9.58 -19.72
CA LEU A 2 -0.31 9.65 -18.40
C LEU A 2 -1.64 8.89 -18.33
N ASN A 3 -2.53 9.13 -19.29
CA ASN A 3 -3.85 8.49 -19.29
C ASN A 3 -3.76 6.97 -19.45
N ALA A 4 -2.82 6.46 -20.24
CA ALA A 4 -2.68 5.02 -20.43
C ALA A 4 -2.37 4.31 -19.09
N LEU A 5 -1.48 4.90 -18.29
CA LEU A 5 -1.17 4.39 -16.96
C LEU A 5 -2.36 4.56 -16.01
N ALA A 6 -2.92 5.77 -15.92
CA ALA A 6 -4.01 6.04 -14.99
C ALA A 6 -5.28 5.22 -15.30
N ASP A 7 -5.56 4.98 -16.58
CA ASP A 7 -6.70 4.18 -17.01
C ASP A 7 -6.54 2.69 -16.69
N ALA A 8 -5.31 2.17 -16.68
CA ALA A 8 -5.00 0.81 -16.22
C ALA A 8 -5.06 0.68 -14.69
N VAL A 9 -4.67 1.71 -13.94
CA VAL A 9 -4.68 1.69 -12.47
C VAL A 9 -6.09 1.92 -11.92
N LYS A 10 -6.87 2.86 -12.46
CA LYS A 10 -8.17 3.27 -11.90
C LYS A 10 -9.22 2.17 -11.85
N VAL A 11 -9.06 1.09 -12.62
CA VAL A 11 -9.99 -0.06 -12.59
C VAL A 11 -9.95 -0.81 -11.26
N THR A 12 -8.87 -0.64 -10.48
CA THR A 12 -8.73 -1.26 -9.15
C THR A 12 -9.36 -0.43 -8.03
N LEU A 13 -9.79 0.79 -8.31
CA LEU A 13 -10.27 1.70 -7.28
C LEU A 13 -11.60 1.26 -6.68
N GLY A 14 -11.65 1.20 -5.35
CA GLY A 14 -12.86 1.01 -4.55
C GLY A 14 -13.25 -0.46 -4.32
N PRO A 15 -14.34 -0.70 -3.55
CA PRO A 15 -14.71 -2.04 -3.08
C PRO A 15 -15.20 -2.98 -4.20
N LYS A 16 -15.51 -2.43 -5.38
CA LYS A 16 -15.85 -3.20 -6.59
C LYS A 16 -14.77 -3.08 -7.66
N GLY A 17 -13.56 -2.68 -7.25
CA GLY A 17 -12.38 -2.67 -8.07
C GLY A 17 -12.12 -4.05 -8.67
N ARG A 18 -11.49 -4.07 -9.84
CA ARG A 18 -11.12 -5.29 -10.53
C ARG A 18 -9.62 -5.51 -10.43
N ASN A 19 -9.21 -6.76 -10.55
CA ASN A 19 -7.80 -7.10 -10.62
C ASN A 19 -7.27 -6.85 -12.03
N VAL A 20 -6.00 -6.47 -12.09
CA VAL A 20 -5.21 -6.40 -13.31
C VAL A 20 -4.29 -7.62 -13.37
N VAL A 21 -4.13 -8.17 -14.58
CA VAL A 21 -3.25 -9.29 -14.84
C VAL A 21 -1.97 -8.75 -15.45
N LEU A 22 -0.85 -8.99 -14.77
CA LEU A 22 0.48 -8.55 -15.16
C LEU A 22 1.28 -9.76 -15.65
N GLU A 23 1.78 -9.67 -16.87
CA GLU A 23 2.68 -10.69 -17.42
C GLU A 23 4.00 -10.71 -16.63
N LYS A 24 4.52 -11.90 -16.36
CA LYS A 24 5.87 -12.10 -15.82
C LYS A 24 6.71 -12.81 -16.88
N LYS A 25 7.99 -12.41 -16.97
CA LYS A 25 8.94 -13.00 -17.93
C LYS A 25 9.11 -14.51 -17.75
N TRP A 26 8.88 -15.01 -16.54
CA TRP A 26 8.97 -16.42 -16.17
C TRP A 26 7.89 -16.74 -15.14
N GLY A 27 7.30 -17.93 -15.23
CA GLY A 27 6.29 -18.40 -14.27
C GLY A 27 4.87 -17.93 -14.58
N ALA A 28 4.01 -17.96 -13.56
CA ALA A 28 2.62 -17.55 -13.66
C ALA A 28 2.48 -16.02 -13.66
N PRO A 29 1.45 -15.46 -14.31
CA PRO A 29 1.17 -14.03 -14.26
C PRO A 29 0.81 -13.59 -12.84
N THR A 30 1.05 -12.32 -12.53
CA THR A 30 0.65 -11.72 -11.26
C THR A 30 -0.74 -11.11 -11.41
N ILE A 31 -1.66 -11.50 -10.53
CA ILE A 31 -3.00 -10.90 -10.45
C ILE A 31 -2.99 -9.98 -9.24
N THR A 32 -3.20 -8.68 -9.44
CA THR A 32 -3.15 -7.70 -8.36
C THR A 32 -4.16 -6.57 -8.56
N ASN A 33 -4.59 -5.98 -7.45
CA ASN A 33 -5.35 -4.73 -7.38
C ASN A 33 -4.48 -3.55 -6.90
N ASP A 34 -3.21 -3.79 -6.58
CA ASP A 34 -2.29 -2.76 -6.11
C ASP A 34 -1.87 -1.81 -7.24
N GLY A 35 -2.20 -0.52 -7.06
CA GLY A 35 -1.94 0.54 -8.03
C GLY A 35 -0.45 0.76 -8.32
N VAL A 36 0.44 0.65 -7.32
CA VAL A 36 1.88 0.88 -7.56
C VAL A 36 2.52 -0.28 -8.30
N SER A 37 2.14 -1.53 -7.98
CA SER A 37 2.57 -2.71 -8.73
C SER A 37 2.16 -2.63 -10.19
N ILE A 38 0.91 -2.25 -10.47
CA ILE A 38 0.43 -2.06 -11.85
C ILE A 38 1.18 -0.93 -12.55
N ALA A 39 1.33 0.23 -11.88
CA ALA A 39 2.01 1.38 -12.46
C ALA A 39 3.47 1.05 -12.84
N LYS A 40 4.18 0.27 -12.02
CA LYS A 40 5.58 -0.12 -12.27
C LYS A 40 5.77 -0.93 -13.55
N GLU A 41 4.84 -1.84 -13.86
CA GLU A 41 4.93 -2.74 -15.02
C GLU A 41 4.53 -2.06 -16.36
N ILE A 42 3.92 -0.88 -16.34
CA ILE A 42 3.49 -0.19 -17.57
C ILE A 42 4.67 0.51 -18.22
N GLU A 43 5.11 0.00 -19.38
CA GLU A 43 6.08 0.66 -20.25
C GLU A 43 5.43 1.06 -21.58
N LEU A 44 5.71 2.28 -22.03
CA LEU A 44 5.20 2.81 -23.30
C LEU A 44 6.36 2.98 -24.27
N GLU A 45 6.13 2.60 -25.54
CA GLU A 45 7.14 2.66 -26.60
C GLU A 45 7.45 4.10 -27.03
N ASP A 46 6.41 4.95 -27.12
CA ASP A 46 6.59 6.35 -27.50
C ASP A 46 7.32 7.13 -26.38
N PRO A 47 8.46 7.80 -26.68
CA PRO A 47 9.24 8.50 -25.66
C PRO A 47 8.50 9.63 -24.94
N TYR A 48 7.62 10.37 -25.62
CA TYR A 48 6.87 11.48 -25.02
C TYR A 48 5.78 10.97 -24.08
N GLU A 49 5.08 9.93 -24.53
CA GLU A 49 4.10 9.23 -23.71
C GLU A 49 4.74 8.58 -22.48
N LYS A 50 5.92 7.97 -22.66
CA LYS A 50 6.69 7.37 -21.58
C LYS A 50 6.99 8.39 -20.48
N ILE A 51 7.47 9.59 -20.83
CA ILE A 51 7.71 10.66 -19.85
C ILE A 51 6.44 10.95 -19.02
N GLY A 52 5.29 11.06 -19.69
CA GLY A 52 4.02 11.30 -19.00
C GLY A 52 3.59 10.15 -18.07
N ALA A 53 3.90 8.90 -18.42
CA ALA A 53 3.64 7.75 -17.57
C ALA A 53 4.59 7.72 -16.35
N GLU A 54 5.89 7.95 -16.56
CA GLU A 54 6.90 8.00 -15.48
C GLU A 54 6.56 9.05 -14.41
N LEU A 55 6.04 10.22 -14.81
CA LEU A 55 5.60 11.25 -13.86
C LEU A 55 4.49 10.75 -12.92
N VAL A 56 3.58 9.89 -13.38
CA VAL A 56 2.53 9.32 -12.53
C VAL A 56 2.98 8.10 -11.74
N LYS A 57 3.93 7.32 -12.27
CA LYS A 57 4.62 6.30 -11.48
C LYS A 57 5.25 6.91 -10.24
N GLU A 58 5.88 8.07 -10.38
CA GLU A 58 6.49 8.77 -9.25
C GLU A 58 5.43 9.23 -8.22
N VAL A 59 4.26 9.68 -8.66
CA VAL A 59 3.15 10.02 -7.76
C VAL A 59 2.67 8.78 -6.98
N ALA A 60 2.48 7.65 -7.66
CA ALA A 60 2.04 6.41 -7.02
C ALA A 60 3.10 5.90 -6.04
N LYS A 61 4.36 5.83 -6.47
CA LYS A 61 5.50 5.40 -5.64
C LYS A 61 5.68 6.27 -4.42
N LYS A 62 5.62 7.60 -4.57
CA LYS A 62 5.83 8.49 -3.43
C LYS A 62 4.72 8.39 -2.39
N THR A 63 3.50 8.08 -2.83
CA THR A 63 2.36 7.82 -1.94
C THR A 63 2.56 6.51 -1.18
N ASP A 64 2.98 5.45 -1.88
CA ASP A 64 3.34 4.15 -1.29
C ASP A 64 4.44 4.29 -0.22
N ASP A 65 5.54 4.98 -0.55
CA ASP A 65 6.67 5.19 0.37
C ASP A 65 6.29 5.92 1.67
N VAL A 66 5.25 6.76 1.64
CA VAL A 66 4.86 7.62 2.79
C VAL A 66 3.70 7.02 3.59
N ALA A 67 2.74 6.39 2.91
CA ALA A 67 1.49 5.96 3.51
C ALA A 67 1.24 4.45 3.41
N GLY A 68 1.89 3.74 2.47
CA GLY A 68 1.68 2.30 2.22
C GLY A 68 0.32 1.93 1.61
N ASP A 69 -0.56 2.92 1.37
CA ASP A 69 -1.88 2.77 0.73
C ASP A 69 -2.26 4.06 0.00
N GLY A 70 -3.29 4.02 -0.84
CA GLY A 70 -3.85 5.18 -1.55
C GLY A 70 -3.19 5.46 -2.90
N THR A 71 -2.34 4.55 -3.39
CA THR A 71 -1.62 4.67 -4.67
C THR A 71 -2.57 4.91 -5.84
N THR A 72 -3.67 4.14 -5.93
CA THR A 72 -4.71 4.30 -6.94
C THR A 72 -5.43 5.65 -6.85
N THR A 73 -5.73 6.12 -5.63
CA THR A 73 -6.36 7.43 -5.40
C THR A 73 -5.45 8.56 -5.86
N ALA A 74 -4.16 8.50 -5.53
CA ALA A 74 -3.17 9.47 -5.95
C ALA A 74 -3.04 9.53 -7.49
N THR A 75 -3.03 8.38 -8.15
CA THR A 75 -2.99 8.28 -9.62
C THR A 75 -4.21 8.94 -10.27
N VAL A 76 -5.42 8.68 -9.77
CA VAL A 76 -6.66 9.26 -10.31
C VAL A 76 -6.72 10.78 -10.10
N LEU A 77 -6.31 11.26 -8.93
CA LEU A 77 -6.24 12.70 -8.65
C LEU A 77 -5.20 13.40 -9.55
N ALA A 78 -4.04 12.79 -9.75
CA ALA A 78 -3.02 13.31 -10.68
C ALA A 78 -3.57 13.40 -12.10
N GLN A 79 -4.28 12.36 -12.57
CA GLN A 79 -4.93 12.37 -13.88
C GLN A 79 -5.94 13.52 -14.01
N ALA A 80 -6.80 13.72 -13.01
CA ALA A 80 -7.79 14.78 -13.01
C ALA A 80 -7.14 16.17 -13.04
N LEU A 81 -6.14 16.41 -12.19
CA LEU A 81 -5.43 17.69 -12.10
C LEU A 81 -4.68 18.02 -13.39
N VAL A 82 -4.00 17.05 -14.00
CA VAL A 82 -3.29 17.28 -15.27
C VAL A 82 -4.28 17.55 -16.39
N ARG A 83 -5.37 16.80 -16.49
CA ARG A 83 -6.39 16.98 -17.53
C ARG A 83 -7.02 18.36 -17.46
N GLU A 84 -7.53 18.77 -16.29
CA GLU A 84 -8.17 20.07 -16.13
C GLU A 84 -7.14 21.21 -16.20
N GLY A 85 -5.93 21.01 -15.69
CA GLY A 85 -4.83 21.97 -15.83
C GLY A 85 -4.50 22.26 -17.30
N LEU A 86 -4.26 21.21 -18.10
CA LEU A 86 -3.96 21.34 -19.52
C LEU A 86 -5.11 21.98 -20.31
N ARG A 87 -6.36 21.66 -19.97
CA ARG A 87 -7.53 22.30 -20.57
C ARG A 87 -7.54 23.82 -20.35
N ASN A 88 -7.25 24.27 -19.13
CA ASN A 88 -7.19 25.70 -18.81
C ASN A 88 -5.99 26.39 -19.47
N VAL A 89 -4.84 25.73 -19.53
CA VAL A 89 -3.65 26.24 -20.24
C VAL A 89 -3.94 26.40 -21.74
N ALA A 90 -4.60 25.43 -22.37
CA ALA A 90 -5.02 25.53 -23.76
C ALA A 90 -6.01 26.68 -24.01
N ALA A 91 -6.80 27.05 -23.00
CA ALA A 91 -7.69 28.21 -23.04
C ALA A 91 -6.97 29.56 -22.78
N GLY A 92 -5.64 29.56 -22.63
CA GLY A 92 -4.81 30.75 -22.46
C GLY A 92 -4.52 31.14 -21.01
N ALA A 93 -4.89 30.30 -20.03
CA ALA A 93 -4.56 30.56 -18.63
C ALA A 93 -3.05 30.44 -18.37
N ASN A 94 -2.51 31.31 -17.50
CA ASN A 94 -1.11 31.26 -17.09
C ASN A 94 -0.84 30.01 -16.21
N PRO A 95 0.05 29.08 -16.62
CA PRO A 95 0.37 27.88 -15.85
C PRO A 95 0.89 28.17 -14.43
N LEU A 96 1.67 29.26 -14.25
CA LEU A 96 2.16 29.65 -12.93
C LEU A 96 1.05 30.18 -12.02
N GLY A 97 0.02 30.81 -12.62
CA GLY A 97 -1.19 31.20 -11.91
C GLY A 97 -1.97 29.99 -11.42
N LEU A 98 -2.18 29.01 -12.30
CA LEU A 98 -2.85 27.75 -11.99
C LEU A 98 -2.12 26.98 -10.88
N LYS A 99 -0.80 26.81 -10.99
CA LYS A 99 0.01 26.16 -9.95
C LYS A 99 -0.20 26.78 -8.57
N ARG A 100 -0.08 28.11 -8.46
CA ARG A 100 -0.31 28.82 -7.18
C ARG A 100 -1.74 28.64 -6.65
N GLY A 101 -2.72 28.58 -7.55
CA GLY A 101 -4.10 28.29 -7.18
C GLY A 101 -4.28 26.88 -6.62
N ILE A 102 -3.71 25.88 -7.30
CA ILE A 102 -3.71 24.48 -6.86
C ILE A 102 -3.03 24.34 -5.50
N GLU A 103 -1.86 24.94 -5.29
CA GLU A 103 -1.13 24.89 -4.01
C GLU A 103 -1.96 25.45 -2.85
N LYS A 104 -2.65 26.58 -3.05
CA LYS A 104 -3.54 27.17 -2.05
C LYS A 104 -4.76 26.29 -1.77
N ALA A 105 -5.34 25.70 -2.83
CA ALA A 105 -6.49 24.81 -2.69
C ALA A 105 -6.10 23.54 -1.92
N VAL A 106 -4.96 22.93 -2.23
CA VAL A 106 -4.43 21.77 -1.51
C VAL A 106 -4.19 22.11 -0.05
N ALA A 107 -3.56 23.26 0.27
CA ALA A 107 -3.35 23.67 1.65
C ALA A 107 -4.66 23.79 2.45
N ALA A 108 -5.67 24.45 1.88
CA ALA A 108 -6.98 24.61 2.53
C ALA A 108 -7.72 23.27 2.70
N VAL A 109 -7.62 22.37 1.70
CA VAL A 109 -8.22 21.02 1.78
C VAL A 109 -7.51 20.19 2.85
N THR A 110 -6.18 20.20 2.90
CA THR A 110 -5.40 19.47 3.91
C THR A 110 -5.72 19.96 5.32
N GLU A 111 -5.76 21.28 5.54
CA GLU A 111 -6.16 21.86 6.83
C GLU A 111 -7.56 21.38 7.24
N ARG A 112 -8.52 21.39 6.30
CA ARG A 112 -9.86 20.90 6.57
C ARG A 112 -9.86 19.41 6.91
N LEU A 113 -9.17 18.57 6.14
CA LEU A 113 -9.09 17.13 6.38
C LEU A 113 -8.54 16.84 7.77
N LEU A 114 -7.44 17.48 8.16
CA LEU A 114 -6.83 17.35 9.49
C LEU A 114 -7.77 17.82 10.59
N SER A 115 -8.46 18.95 10.41
CA SER A 115 -9.42 19.46 11.41
C SER A 115 -10.64 18.54 11.63
N THR A 116 -10.94 17.68 10.65
CA THR A 116 -12.05 16.71 10.72
C THR A 116 -11.58 15.28 10.96
N ALA A 117 -10.28 15.06 11.10
CA ALA A 117 -9.72 13.75 11.39
C ALA A 117 -10.25 13.25 12.73
N LYS A 118 -10.53 11.94 12.79
CA LYS A 118 -10.95 11.27 14.01
C LYS A 118 -9.85 10.31 14.41
N GLU A 119 -9.44 10.38 15.67
CA GLU A 119 -8.53 9.40 16.22
C GLU A 119 -9.20 8.03 16.25
N VAL A 120 -8.40 7.01 15.99
CA VAL A 120 -8.80 5.60 16.01
C VAL A 120 -8.41 5.07 17.38
N GLU A 121 -9.40 4.87 18.24
CA GLU A 121 -9.20 4.54 19.66
C GLU A 121 -9.69 3.12 19.98
N THR A 122 -10.67 2.61 19.22
CA THR A 122 -11.29 1.31 19.52
C THR A 122 -10.87 0.22 18.56
N LYS A 123 -10.86 -1.02 19.04
CA LYS A 123 -10.58 -2.22 18.26
C LYS A 123 -11.48 -2.32 17.02
N GLU A 124 -12.75 -1.95 17.15
CA GLU A 124 -13.70 -1.95 16.04
C GLU A 124 -13.34 -0.92 14.96
N GLN A 125 -12.83 0.24 15.36
CA GLN A 125 -12.38 1.27 14.41
C GLN A 125 -11.11 0.84 13.67
N ILE A 126 -10.18 0.17 14.38
CA ILE A 126 -8.99 -0.45 13.77
C ILE A 126 -9.41 -1.51 12.76
N ALA A 127 -10.29 -2.44 13.17
CA ALA A 127 -10.78 -3.53 12.33
C ALA A 127 -11.48 -3.01 11.07
N ALA A 128 -12.32 -1.99 11.22
CA ALA A 128 -12.98 -1.35 10.08
C ALA A 128 -11.97 -0.69 9.13
N THR A 129 -10.98 0.02 9.65
CA THR A 129 -9.97 0.72 8.83
C THR A 129 -9.10 -0.28 8.06
N ALA A 130 -8.58 -1.30 8.75
CA ALA A 130 -7.77 -2.34 8.15
C ALA A 130 -8.60 -3.19 7.15
N GLY A 131 -9.84 -3.52 7.49
CA GLY A 131 -10.74 -4.27 6.61
C GLY A 131 -11.10 -3.52 5.34
N ILE A 132 -11.30 -2.20 5.41
CA ILE A 132 -11.53 -1.35 4.23
C ILE A 132 -10.29 -1.33 3.32
N SER A 133 -9.10 -1.18 3.89
CA SER A 133 -7.84 -1.15 3.13
C SER A 133 -7.55 -2.51 2.46
N ALA A 134 -7.72 -3.61 3.20
CA ALA A 134 -7.53 -4.97 2.67
C ALA A 134 -8.65 -5.42 1.71
N GLY A 135 -9.83 -4.79 1.76
CA GLY A 135 -11.03 -5.24 1.06
C GLY A 135 -11.68 -6.50 1.66
N ASP A 136 -11.25 -6.90 2.86
CA ASP A 136 -11.72 -8.09 3.57
C ASP A 136 -11.81 -7.83 5.08
N GLN A 137 -13.02 -7.95 5.63
CA GLN A 137 -13.28 -7.70 7.05
C GLN A 137 -12.57 -8.72 7.95
N SER A 138 -12.41 -9.98 7.50
CA SER A 138 -11.74 -11.02 8.29
C SER A 138 -10.26 -10.70 8.51
N ILE A 139 -9.59 -10.12 7.51
CA ILE A 139 -8.22 -9.63 7.62
C ILE A 139 -8.17 -8.44 8.59
N GLY A 140 -9.13 -7.51 8.49
CA GLY A 140 -9.23 -6.38 9.40
C GLY A 140 -9.41 -6.79 10.86
N ASP A 141 -10.27 -7.78 11.11
CA ASP A 141 -10.52 -8.32 12.45
C ASP A 141 -9.26 -8.98 13.05
N LEU A 142 -8.51 -9.74 12.24
CA LEU A 142 -7.25 -10.36 12.64
C LEU A 142 -6.17 -9.32 12.96
N ILE A 143 -6.04 -8.27 12.14
CA ILE A 143 -5.10 -7.17 12.39
C ILE A 143 -5.46 -6.44 13.68
N ALA A 144 -6.75 -6.18 13.92
CA ALA A 144 -7.20 -5.55 15.14
C ALA A 144 -6.96 -6.42 16.38
N GLU A 145 -7.13 -7.74 16.27
CA GLU A 145 -6.77 -8.68 17.34
C GLU A 145 -5.27 -8.70 17.61
N ALA A 146 -4.45 -8.68 16.57
CA ALA A 146 -3.00 -8.62 16.69
C ALA A 146 -2.57 -7.36 17.45
N LEU A 147 -3.03 -6.18 17.01
CA LEU A 147 -2.71 -4.88 17.63
C LEU A 147 -3.18 -4.78 19.08
N ASP A 148 -4.35 -5.32 19.40
CA ASP A 148 -4.89 -5.37 20.77
C ASP A 148 -4.00 -6.21 21.70
N LYS A 149 -3.37 -7.28 21.19
CA LYS A 149 -2.44 -8.12 21.95
C LYS A 149 -1.03 -7.54 22.09
N VAL A 150 -0.49 -6.93 21.03
CA VAL A 150 0.89 -6.38 21.05
C VAL A 150 0.97 -4.93 21.54
N GLY A 151 -0.17 -4.24 21.63
CA GLY A 151 -0.24 -2.81 21.93
C GLY A 151 0.17 -1.92 20.76
N ASN A 152 -0.05 -0.60 20.89
CA ASN A 152 0.17 0.36 19.81
C ASN A 152 1.63 0.47 19.31
N GLU A 153 2.59 0.05 20.13
CA GLU A 153 4.03 0.06 19.79
C GLU A 153 4.54 -1.32 19.32
N GLY A 154 3.65 -2.31 19.24
CA GLY A 154 4.00 -3.65 18.79
C GLY A 154 4.30 -3.72 17.30
N VAL A 155 5.11 -4.71 16.91
CA VAL A 155 5.44 -4.99 15.51
C VAL A 155 4.65 -6.21 15.05
N ILE A 156 3.98 -6.08 13.90
CA ILE A 156 3.29 -7.19 13.25
C ILE A 156 4.10 -7.59 12.02
N THR A 157 4.44 -8.88 11.93
CA THR A 157 5.11 -9.47 10.77
C THR A 157 4.13 -10.40 10.05
N VAL A 158 4.14 -10.38 8.73
CA VAL A 158 3.36 -11.28 7.90
C VAL A 158 4.30 -12.33 7.31
N GLU A 159 4.02 -13.61 7.56
CA GLU A 159 4.77 -14.75 7.04
C GLU A 159 3.87 -15.67 6.19
N GLU A 160 4.44 -16.29 5.17
CA GLU A 160 3.72 -17.26 4.34
C GLU A 160 3.64 -18.61 5.09
N SER A 161 2.42 -19.10 5.32
CA SER A 161 2.19 -20.39 5.97
C SER A 161 2.11 -21.52 4.93
N ASN A 162 2.63 -22.69 5.30
CA ASN A 162 2.44 -23.93 4.53
C ASN A 162 1.04 -24.55 4.71
N THR A 163 0.21 -23.97 5.59
CA THR A 163 -1.15 -24.46 5.89
C THR A 163 -2.21 -23.52 5.34
N PHE A 164 -3.41 -24.04 5.08
CA PHE A 164 -4.53 -23.23 4.65
C PHE A 164 -5.08 -22.38 5.80
N GLY A 165 -5.49 -21.16 5.46
CA GLY A 165 -6.10 -20.21 6.39
C GLY A 165 -5.12 -19.15 6.88
N LEU A 166 -5.64 -18.23 7.67
CA LEU A 166 -4.86 -17.20 8.35
C LEU A 166 -4.76 -17.58 9.82
N GLN A 167 -3.54 -17.49 10.37
CA GLN A 167 -3.27 -17.77 11.77
C GLN A 167 -2.56 -16.57 12.39
N LEU A 168 -2.93 -16.25 13.63
CA LEU A 168 -2.28 -15.24 14.44
C LEU A 168 -1.42 -15.94 15.49
N GLU A 169 -0.11 -15.77 15.40
CA GLU A 169 0.83 -16.25 16.41
C GLU A 169 1.40 -15.05 17.17
N LEU A 170 1.36 -15.11 18.50
CA LEU A 170 1.96 -14.10 19.37
C LEU A 170 3.30 -14.64 19.86
N THR A 171 4.39 -13.95 19.51
CA THR A 171 5.71 -14.25 20.09
C THR A 171 5.96 -13.30 21.25
N GLU A 172 6.05 -13.83 22.47
CA GLU A 172 6.49 -13.06 23.63
C GLU A 172 8.02 -12.91 23.61
N GLY A 173 8.52 -11.69 23.83
CA GLY A 173 9.95 -11.39 23.87
C GLY A 173 10.51 -10.85 22.56
N MET A 174 11.82 -10.99 22.37
CA MET A 174 12.55 -10.45 21.21
C MET A 174 13.04 -11.60 20.34
N ARG A 175 12.61 -11.64 19.08
CA ARG A 175 13.03 -12.64 18.09
C ARG A 175 14.02 -12.01 17.10
N PHE A 176 15.14 -12.69 16.89
CA PHE A 176 16.08 -12.38 15.81
C PHE A 176 16.08 -13.50 14.79
N ASP A 177 16.27 -13.18 13.52
CA ASP A 177 16.43 -14.18 12.46
C ASP A 177 17.87 -14.75 12.45
N LYS A 178 18.24 -15.38 13.58
CA LYS A 178 19.53 -16.03 13.83
C LYS A 178 19.28 -17.31 14.63
N GLY A 179 19.61 -18.45 14.02
CA GLY A 179 19.58 -19.75 14.68
C GLY A 179 20.84 -20.04 15.51
N TYR A 180 20.86 -21.22 16.12
CA TYR A 180 22.00 -21.74 16.85
C TYR A 180 23.17 -22.09 15.91
N ILE A 181 24.41 -21.86 16.35
CA ILE A 181 25.62 -21.98 15.52
C ILE A 181 25.92 -23.44 15.13
N SER A 182 25.43 -24.40 15.92
CA SER A 182 25.75 -25.81 15.79
C SER A 182 24.56 -26.68 16.14
N GLY A 183 24.31 -27.73 15.38
CA GLY A 183 23.24 -28.71 15.65
C GLY A 183 23.38 -29.44 17.00
N TYR A 184 24.54 -29.35 17.65
CA TYR A 184 24.73 -29.86 19.01
C TYR A 184 24.03 -29.03 20.09
N PHE A 185 23.53 -27.82 19.76
CA PHE A 185 22.76 -26.99 20.69
C PHE A 185 21.26 -27.36 20.73
N VAL A 186 20.83 -28.34 19.93
CA VAL A 186 19.45 -28.84 19.95
C VAL A 186 19.17 -29.52 21.30
N THR A 187 18.17 -29.04 22.01
CA THR A 187 17.67 -29.61 23.27
C THR A 187 16.39 -30.40 23.06
N ASP A 188 15.58 -30.02 22.06
CA ASP A 188 14.40 -30.76 21.62
C ASP A 188 14.69 -31.40 20.26
N ALA A 189 14.94 -32.72 20.27
CA ALA A 189 15.31 -33.46 19.08
C ALA A 189 14.14 -33.69 18.10
N GLU A 190 12.89 -33.69 18.57
CA GLU A 190 11.72 -33.87 17.71
C GLU A 190 11.39 -32.59 16.95
N ARG A 191 11.48 -31.44 17.63
CA ARG A 191 11.19 -30.13 17.05
C ARG A 191 12.40 -29.47 16.41
N GLN A 192 13.61 -30.00 16.65
CA GLN A 192 14.89 -29.40 16.26
C GLN A 192 15.05 -27.97 16.80
N GLU A 193 14.74 -27.79 18.08
CA GLU A 193 14.77 -26.50 18.77
C GLU A 193 15.86 -26.49 19.87
N ALA A 194 16.38 -25.30 20.18
CA ALA A 194 17.28 -25.05 21.31
C ALA A 194 16.54 -24.21 22.36
N VAL A 195 16.01 -24.89 23.38
CA VAL A 195 15.19 -24.32 24.46
C VAL A 195 16.05 -24.20 25.72
N LEU A 196 16.18 -22.98 26.24
CA LEU A 196 16.89 -22.69 27.48
C LEU A 196 15.89 -22.02 28.45
N GLU A 197 15.56 -22.70 29.54
CA GLU A 197 14.73 -22.15 30.63
C GLU A 197 15.62 -21.47 31.68
N ASP A 198 15.24 -20.25 32.12
CA ASP A 198 16.01 -19.40 33.06
C ASP A 198 17.53 -19.28 32.78
N PRO A 199 17.95 -18.87 31.57
CA PRO A 199 19.36 -18.68 31.22
C PRO A 199 20.06 -17.49 31.90
#